data_AF-A0A1G2E0H2-F1
#
_entry.id   AF-A0A1G2E0H2-F1
#
_cell.length_a   1.000
_cell.length_b   1.000
_cell.length_c   1.000
_cell.angle_alpha   90.00
_cell.angle_beta   90.00
_cell.angle_gamma   90.00
#
_symmetry.space_group_name_H-M   'P 1'
#
loop_
_entity.id
_entity.type
_entity.pdbx_description
1 polymer ?
#
loop_
_entity_poly.entity_id
_entity_poly.type
_entity_poly.pdbx_seq_one_letter_code
_entity_poly.pdbx_strand_id
1 'polypeptide(L)'
;MLSLFPELLDWSWYTPLLFRGFLVVYLLTFVFTLLHKHRTGERKIADIGFGLLLSLLALMLLFGVYTQLAGAIGLSLATIALFFQKRYKKELKESGWFYALVALVSLSFVFLGAGPYAFDIPL
;
A
#
# COMPACT_ATOMS: atom_id res chain seq x y z
N MET A 1 -34.24 -3.45 3.79
CA MET A 1 -34.56 -3.03 2.41
C MET A 1 -34.19 -4.18 1.49
N LEU A 2 -35.18 -4.87 0.94
CA LEU A 2 -35.01 -5.97 -0.01
C LEU A 2 -34.56 -5.37 -1.34
N SER A 3 -33.24 -5.32 -1.57
CA SER A 3 -32.72 -5.19 -2.93
C SER A 3 -33.28 -6.37 -3.74
N LEU A 4 -33.87 -6.09 -4.90
CA LEU A 4 -34.35 -7.12 -5.83
C LEU A 4 -33.21 -8.01 -6.36
N PHE A 5 -31.96 -7.54 -6.25
CA PHE A 5 -30.77 -8.27 -6.63
C PHE A 5 -29.60 -7.93 -5.69
N PRO A 6 -29.61 -8.44 -4.45
CA PRO A 6 -28.55 -8.15 -3.47
C PRO A 6 -27.18 -8.58 -3.97
N GLU A 7 -27.12 -9.69 -4.72
CA GLU A 7 -25.90 -10.31 -5.22
C GLU A 7 -25.29 -9.55 -6.43
N LEU A 8 -26.09 -8.84 -7.24
CA LEU A 8 -25.59 -8.07 -8.39
C LEU A 8 -24.87 -6.77 -7.97
N LEU A 9 -25.11 -6.30 -6.75
CA LEU A 9 -24.39 -5.18 -6.12
C LEU A 9 -23.34 -5.66 -5.12
N ASP A 10 -23.11 -6.96 -5.01
CA ASP A 10 -22.08 -7.51 -4.14
C ASP A 10 -20.70 -7.43 -4.80
N TRP A 11 -20.13 -6.23 -4.82
CA TRP A 11 -18.78 -5.96 -5.31
C TRP A 11 -17.70 -6.25 -4.25
N SER A 12 -18.06 -6.91 -3.14
CA SER A 12 -17.14 -7.24 -2.05
C SER A 12 -15.94 -8.05 -2.55
N TRP A 13 -16.17 -8.97 -3.48
CA TRP A 13 -15.13 -9.77 -4.13
C TRP A 13 -14.05 -8.92 -4.82
N TYR A 14 -14.40 -7.76 -5.38
CA TYR A 14 -13.47 -6.85 -6.06
C TYR A 14 -12.77 -5.87 -5.11
N THR A 15 -13.19 -5.80 -3.86
CA THR A 15 -12.63 -4.85 -2.88
C THR A 15 -11.11 -5.04 -2.67
N PRO A 16 -10.59 -6.27 -2.49
CA PRO A 16 -9.14 -6.47 -2.36
C PRO A 16 -8.37 -6.08 -3.63
N LEU A 17 -8.97 -6.24 -4.81
CA LEU A 17 -8.35 -5.83 -6.08
C LEU A 17 -8.22 -4.31 -6.17
N LEU A 18 -9.27 -3.57 -5.83
CA LEU A 18 -9.26 -2.11 -5.83
C LEU A 18 -8.25 -1.57 -4.81
N PHE A 19 -8.22 -2.15 -3.62
CA PHE A 19 -7.26 -1.79 -2.57
C PHE A 19 -5.82 -2.11 -2.98
N ARG A 20 -5.57 -3.20 -3.72
CA ARG A 20 -4.24 -3.53 -4.26
C ARG A 20 -3.83 -2.48 -5.26
N GLY A 21 -4.70 -2.18 -6.23
CA GLY A 21 -4.47 -1.14 -7.23
C GLY A 21 -4.12 0.21 -6.57
N PHE A 22 -4.89 0.61 -5.55
CA PHE A 22 -4.62 1.81 -4.78
C PHE A 22 -3.22 1.79 -4.11
N LEU A 23 -2.87 0.73 -3.38
CA LEU A 23 -1.56 0.63 -2.73
C LEU A 23 -0.42 0.59 -3.74
N VAL A 24 -0.57 -0.12 -4.86
CA VAL A 24 0.43 -0.19 -5.93
C VAL A 24 0.69 1.20 -6.50
N VAL A 25 -0.38 1.93 -6.88
CA VAL A 25 -0.27 3.29 -7.41
C VAL A 25 0.38 4.22 -6.40
N TYR A 26 -0.01 4.13 -5.13
CA TYR A 26 0.57 4.93 -4.05
C TYR A 26 2.07 4.64 -3.87
N LEU A 27 2.46 3.37 -3.73
CA LEU A 27 3.85 2.96 -3.56
C LEU A 27 4.71 3.37 -4.75
N LEU A 28 4.24 3.18 -5.98
CA LEU A 28 4.95 3.62 -7.18
C LEU A 28 5.11 5.13 -7.21
N THR A 29 4.05 5.90 -6.91
CA THR A 29 4.11 7.37 -6.84
C THR A 29 5.14 7.83 -5.80
N PHE A 30 5.22 7.13 -4.67
CA PHE A 30 6.22 7.40 -3.64
C PHE A 30 7.64 7.10 -4.13
N VAL A 31 7.86 5.96 -4.79
CA VAL A 31 9.15 5.60 -5.41
C VAL A 31 9.55 6.64 -6.47
N PHE A 32 8.63 7.05 -7.35
CA PHE A 32 8.89 8.09 -8.34
C PHE A 32 9.28 9.41 -7.69
N THR A 33 8.57 9.81 -6.63
CA THR A 33 8.89 11.03 -5.87
C THR A 33 10.26 10.94 -5.22
N LEU A 34 10.60 9.78 -4.62
CA LEU A 34 11.91 9.52 -4.03
C LEU A 34 13.02 9.62 -5.08
N LEU A 35 12.87 8.95 -6.22
CA LEU A 35 13.86 8.97 -7.31
C LEU A 35 14.02 10.36 -7.94
N HIS A 36 12.94 11.13 -8.06
CA HIS A 36 12.96 12.46 -8.66
C HIS A 36 13.57 13.51 -7.73
N LYS A 37 13.31 13.44 -6.42
CA LYS A 37 13.87 14.36 -5.41
C LYS A 37 15.41 14.31 -5.35
N HIS A 38 16.00 13.17 -5.72
CA HIS A 38 17.45 12.96 -5.75
C HIS A 38 18.08 13.07 -7.15
N ARG A 39 17.39 13.61 -8.16
CA ARG A 39 18.05 14.03 -9.42
C ARG A 39 18.89 15.30 -9.24
N THR A 40 18.63 16.07 -8.18
CA THR A 40 19.25 17.38 -7.89
C THR A 40 20.21 17.38 -6.70
N GLY A 41 20.53 16.23 -6.10
CA GLY A 41 21.46 16.12 -4.97
C GLY A 41 21.99 14.70 -4.76
N GLU A 42 23.00 14.54 -3.89
CA GLU A 42 23.64 13.26 -3.59
C GLU A 42 22.61 12.20 -3.16
N ARG A 43 22.62 11.06 -3.85
CA ARG A 43 21.79 9.89 -3.51
C ARG A 43 22.41 9.20 -2.31
N LYS A 44 21.69 9.10 -1.19
CA LYS A 44 22.12 8.24 -0.09
C LYS A 44 21.81 6.79 -0.44
N ILE A 45 22.71 5.87 -0.11
CA ILE A 45 22.54 4.42 -0.34
C ILE A 45 21.23 3.92 0.31
N ALA A 46 20.88 4.48 1.47
CA ALA A 46 19.63 4.18 2.17
C ALA A 46 18.37 4.47 1.33
N ASP A 47 18.35 5.56 0.57
CA ASP A 47 17.20 5.96 -0.25
C ASP A 47 17.01 5.01 -1.44
N ILE A 48 18.11 4.53 -2.02
CA ILE A 48 18.10 3.52 -3.10
C ILE A 48 17.56 2.19 -2.56
N GLY A 49 18.07 1.73 -1.41
CA GLY A 49 17.59 0.51 -0.77
C GLY A 49 16.11 0.57 -0.43
N PHE A 50 15.66 1.69 0.13
CA PHE A 50 14.25 1.90 0.47
C PHE A 50 13.36 1.95 -0.78
N GLY A 51 13.79 2.63 -1.84
CA GLY A 51 13.09 2.66 -3.12
C GLY A 51 12.96 1.29 -3.78
N LEU A 52 14.00 0.45 -3.72
CA LEU A 52 13.97 -0.93 -4.19
C LEU A 52 12.98 -1.78 -3.39
N LEU A 53 13.00 -1.66 -2.05
CA LEU A 53 12.06 -2.38 -1.18
C LEU A 53 10.61 -2.02 -1.49
N LEU A 54 10.31 -0.72 -1.64
CA LEU A 54 8.97 -0.25 -2.00
C LEU A 54 8.53 -0.70 -3.40
N SER A 55 9.46 -0.74 -4.35
CA SER A 55 9.20 -1.23 -5.71
C SER A 55 8.86 -2.72 -5.70
N LEU A 56 9.63 -3.52 -4.95
CA LEU A 56 9.37 -4.94 -4.77
C LEU A 56 7.99 -5.16 -4.11
N LEU A 57 7.67 -4.40 -3.07
CA LEU A 57 6.38 -4.45 -2.40
C LEU A 57 5.22 -4.13 -3.36
N ALA A 58 5.39 -3.12 -4.21
CA ALA A 58 4.41 -2.77 -5.24
C ALA A 58 4.22 -3.90 -6.26
N LEU A 59 5.30 -4.56 -6.70
CA LEU A 59 5.20 -5.70 -7.60
C LEU A 59 4.50 -6.91 -6.96
N MET A 60 4.81 -7.21 -5.70
CA MET A 60 4.14 -8.26 -4.93
C MET A 60 2.63 -8.00 -4.84
N LEU A 61 2.22 -6.77 -4.50
CA LEU A 61 0.82 -6.38 -4.47
C LEU A 61 0.17 -6.37 -5.86
N LEU A 62 0.90 -5.99 -6.90
CA LEU A 62 0.38 -5.95 -8.27
C LEU A 62 0.01 -7.36 -8.76
N PHE A 63 0.92 -8.33 -8.60
CA PHE A 63 0.66 -9.72 -8.99
C PHE A 63 -0.13 -10.52 -7.94
N GLY A 64 -0.35 -9.95 -6.76
CA GLY A 64 -1.05 -10.62 -5.68
C GLY A 64 -0.27 -11.80 -5.12
N VAL A 65 1.05 -11.66 -5.00
CA VAL A 65 1.96 -12.69 -4.46
C VAL A 65 2.33 -12.31 -3.03
N TYR A 66 2.20 -13.25 -2.08
CA TYR A 66 2.46 -13.02 -0.65
C TYR A 66 1.70 -11.80 -0.11
N THR A 67 0.43 -11.69 -0.44
CA THR A 67 -0.35 -10.46 -0.18
C THR A 67 -0.52 -10.14 1.29
N GLN A 68 -0.64 -11.17 2.15
CA GLN A 68 -0.72 -10.99 3.60
C GLN A 68 0.58 -10.40 4.15
N LEU A 69 1.74 -10.91 3.70
CA LEU A 69 3.05 -10.38 4.08
C LEU A 69 3.24 -8.94 3.57
N ALA A 70 2.89 -8.68 2.31
CA ALA A 70 2.94 -7.35 1.73
C ALA A 70 2.02 -6.36 2.47
N GLY A 71 0.83 -6.82 2.87
CA GLY A 71 -0.10 -6.09 3.73
C GLY A 71 0.49 -5.76 5.10
N ALA A 72 1.14 -6.72 5.75
CA ALA A 72 1.80 -6.52 7.05
C ALA A 72 2.96 -5.51 6.98
N ILE A 73 3.79 -5.59 5.93
CA ILE A 73 4.86 -4.62 5.67
C ILE A 73 4.26 -3.23 5.41
N GLY A 74 3.25 -3.13 4.54
CA GLY A 74 2.55 -1.87 4.25
C GLY A 74 1.93 -1.24 5.49
N LEU A 75 1.29 -2.05 6.34
CA LEU A 75 0.71 -1.63 7.61
C LEU A 75 1.78 -1.07 8.55
N SER A 76 2.92 -1.77 8.66
CA SER A 76 4.04 -1.34 9.50
C SER A 76 4.60 0.00 9.03
N LEU A 77 4.84 0.15 7.72
CA LEU A 77 5.33 1.40 7.12
C LEU A 77 4.34 2.55 7.29
N ALA A 78 3.04 2.32 7.06
CA ALA A 78 2.01 3.33 7.21
C ALA A 78 1.84 3.77 8.67
N THR A 79 1.95 2.84 9.62
CA THR A 79 1.89 3.13 11.06
C THR A 79 3.10 3.94 11.51
N ILE A 80 4.30 3.57 11.06
CA ILE A 80 5.53 4.34 11.31
C ILE A 80 5.37 5.75 10.71
N ALA A 81 4.94 5.86 9.46
CA ALA A 81 4.71 7.14 8.81
C ALA A 81 3.68 7.99 9.58
N LEU A 82 2.57 7.41 10.03
CA LEU A 82 1.57 8.09 10.86
C LEU A 82 2.17 8.60 12.18
N PHE A 83 3.00 7.79 12.83
CA PHE A 83 3.68 8.17 14.07
C PHE A 83 4.62 9.36 13.85
N PHE A 84 5.48 9.29 12.82
CA PHE A 84 6.35 10.39 12.44
C PHE A 84 5.56 11.62 12.02
N GLN A 85 4.43 11.48 11.35
CA GLN A 85 3.59 12.59 10.90
C GLN A 85 2.96 13.33 12.07
N LYS A 86 2.54 12.61 13.12
CA LYS A 86 2.07 13.22 14.37
C LYS A 86 3.18 13.96 15.11
N ARG A 87 4.41 13.43 15.09
CA ARG A 87 5.56 13.99 15.84
C ARG A 87 6.31 15.10 15.10
N TYR A 88 6.42 15.01 13.78
CA TYR A 88 7.26 15.82 12.89
C TYR A 88 6.47 16.29 11.65
N LYS A 89 5.37 17.02 11.89
CA LYS A 89 4.39 17.46 10.87
C LYS A 89 4.98 18.14 9.60
N LYS A 90 6.20 18.67 9.65
CA LYS A 90 6.85 19.38 8.53
C LYS A 90 7.57 18.47 7.52
N GLU A 91 7.87 17.22 7.87
CA GLU A 91 8.76 16.38 7.05
C GLU A 91 8.00 15.49 6.06
N LEU A 92 6.70 15.23 6.31
CA LEU A 92 5.87 14.35 5.51
C LEU A 92 4.89 15.17 4.66
N LYS A 93 4.77 14.77 3.38
CA LYS A 93 3.97 15.47 2.38
C LYS A 93 2.47 15.31 2.62
N GLU A 94 2.05 14.13 3.09
CA GLU A 94 0.64 13.75 3.20
C GLU A 94 0.06 13.98 4.60
N SER A 95 -1.27 14.04 4.68
CA SER A 95 -2.00 14.20 5.93
C SER A 95 -1.99 12.93 6.79
N GLY A 96 -2.28 13.07 8.08
CA GLY A 96 -2.28 11.93 9.01
C GLY A 96 -3.43 10.98 8.72
N TRP A 97 -4.56 11.53 8.32
CA TRP A 97 -5.72 10.78 7.85
C TRP A 97 -5.37 9.93 6.63
N PHE A 98 -4.56 10.45 5.72
CA PHE A 98 -4.09 9.68 4.58
C PHE A 98 -3.25 8.46 5.02
N TYR A 99 -2.26 8.63 5.90
CA TYR A 99 -1.49 7.50 6.43
C TYR A 99 -2.33 6.51 7.24
N ALA A 100 -3.34 6.99 7.98
CA ALA A 100 -4.28 6.14 8.68
C ALA A 100 -5.14 5.31 7.71
N LEU A 101 -5.58 5.90 6.60
CA LEU A 101 -6.30 5.18 5.54
C LEU A 101 -5.42 4.13 4.87
N VAL A 102 -4.17 4.47 4.52
CA VAL A 102 -3.21 3.50 3.98
C VAL A 102 -3.00 2.35 4.96
N ALA A 103 -2.86 2.63 6.26
CA ALA A 103 -2.74 1.60 7.29
C ALA A 103 -3.98 0.71 7.36
N LEU A 104 -5.20 1.26 7.33
CA LEU A 104 -6.44 0.48 7.33
C LEU A 104 -6.57 -0.39 6.08
N VAL A 105 -6.23 0.14 4.90
CA VAL A 105 -6.21 -0.62 3.66
C VAL A 105 -5.18 -1.74 3.73
N SER A 106 -3.98 -1.48 4.23
CA SER A 106 -2.95 -2.52 4.44
C SER A 106 -3.37 -3.57 5.47
N LEU A 107 -4.02 -3.16 6.56
CA LEU A 107 -4.58 -4.07 7.57
C LEU A 107 -5.63 -5.01 6.96
N SER A 108 -6.44 -4.50 6.04
CA SER A 108 -7.45 -5.32 5.36
C SER A 108 -6.82 -6.51 4.62
N PHE A 109 -5.64 -6.35 4.00
CA PHE A 109 -4.93 -7.44 3.33
C PHE A 109 -4.40 -8.52 4.26
N VAL A 110 -4.04 -8.16 5.48
CA VAL A 110 -3.58 -9.13 6.49
C VAL A 110 -4.68 -10.14 6.80
N PHE A 111 -5.96 -9.73 6.79
CA PHE A 111 -7.09 -10.58 7.13
C PHE A 111 -7.86 -11.13 5.92
N LEU A 112 -8.05 -10.32 4.87
CA LEU A 112 -8.84 -10.67 3.70
C LEU A 112 -8.03 -11.40 2.62
N GLY A 113 -6.70 -11.31 2.65
CA GLY A 113 -5.82 -11.91 1.65
C GLY A 113 -5.87 -11.21 0.29
N ALA A 114 -5.48 -11.93 -0.77
CA ALA A 114 -5.15 -11.33 -2.06
C ALA A 114 -6.34 -10.92 -2.95
N GLY A 115 -7.51 -11.51 -2.69
CA GLY A 115 -8.69 -11.41 -3.54
C GLY A 115 -8.49 -11.99 -4.95
N PRO A 116 -9.32 -11.61 -5.93
CA PRO A 116 -9.29 -12.17 -7.27
C PRO A 116 -8.03 -11.83 -8.07
N TYR A 117 -7.74 -12.67 -9.07
CA TYR A 117 -6.61 -12.50 -10.00
C TYR A 117 -5.25 -12.39 -9.30
N ALA A 118 -5.14 -13.01 -8.13
CA ALA A 118 -3.90 -13.11 -7.39
C ALA A 118 -3.21 -14.45 -7.65
N PHE A 119 -1.89 -14.41 -7.82
CA PHE A 119 -1.05 -15.59 -7.80
C PHE A 119 -0.58 -15.86 -6.36
N ASP A 120 -1.51 -15.88 -5.41
CA ASP A 120 -1.17 -15.98 -3.99
C ASP A 120 -0.67 -17.39 -3.70
N ILE A 121 0.58 -17.47 -3.23
CA ILE A 121 1.13 -18.69 -2.67
C ILE A 121 0.73 -18.67 -1.20
N PRO A 122 -0.08 -19.62 -0.70
CA PRO A 122 -0.47 -19.63 0.70
C PRO A 122 0.79 -19.65 1.57
N LEU A 123 0.84 -18.72 2.53
CA LEU A 123 1.89 -18.64 3.55
C LEU A 123 1.78 -19.80 4.54
#